data_AF-A0A8J5SY79-F1
#
_entry.id   AF-A0A8J5SY79-F1
#
_cell.length_a   1.000
_cell.length_b   1.000
_cell.length_c   1.000
_cell.angle_alpha   90.00
_cell.angle_beta   90.00
_cell.angle_gamma   90.00
#
_symmetry.space_group_name_H-M   'P 1'
#
loop_
_entity.id
_entity.type
_entity.pdbx_description
1 polymer ?
#
loop_
_entity_poly.entity_id
_entity_poly.type
_entity_poly.pdbx_seq_one_letter_code
_entity_poly.pdbx_strand_id
1 'polypeptide(L)'
;MAAPPPAEYDGHFVLVQKREFVVPDHLLIHDWAFTDSHYVLLGNRIKLDIPGSLLAVTGTHPMVAALAVDPSRQSTPVYLLPRSPEAVASGRDWSVPIEAPSQMWSVHVGNAFEEENRRGGLDIRLHMSGCSYQWFHFHRMFGNFDATQNTQLLILHLHVRCDDNDHVAACLRGDSLSLTGYNWHNKKLDPSFMNAVKAKEWLPRLVQVTIELDKRGAYRRCSVRRLSDQCTRPADFPAINQSHANQRNRFIYACAASGSRRFLPYFPFDSVVKLGVSDGSARWWSTDGRKFVGEPVFIPTGDGEDDGYVLLVEVTGTHKF
;
A
#
# COMPACT_ATOMS: atom_id res chain seq x y z
N MET A 1 -8.99 2.17 18.63
CA MET A 1 -7.62 1.75 19.02
C MET A 1 -6.59 2.57 18.26
N ALA A 2 -5.43 2.86 18.85
CA ALA A 2 -4.36 3.65 18.22
C ALA A 2 -3.45 2.78 17.33
N ALA A 3 -3.24 3.20 16.08
CA ALA A 3 -2.08 2.77 15.31
C ALA A 3 -0.79 3.15 16.07
N PRO A 4 0.36 2.47 15.86
CA PRO A 4 1.61 2.91 16.47
C PRO A 4 1.79 4.42 16.21
N PRO A 5 2.01 5.23 17.24
CA PRO A 5 2.09 6.66 17.08
C PRO A 5 3.21 7.03 16.11
N PRO A 6 2.95 7.89 15.11
CA PRO A 6 4.03 8.44 14.32
C PRO A 6 5.05 9.13 15.23
N ALA A 7 6.31 8.81 14.99
CA ALA A 7 7.45 9.36 15.70
C ALA A 7 8.47 9.86 14.67
N GLU A 8 8.92 11.10 14.86
CA GLU A 8 9.93 11.73 14.02
C GLU A 8 11.22 11.88 14.82
N TYR A 9 12.33 11.53 14.17
CA TYR A 9 13.67 11.63 14.73
C TYR A 9 14.53 12.51 13.83
N ASP A 10 15.47 13.25 14.40
CA ASP A 10 16.45 14.02 13.63
C ASP A 10 17.58 13.13 13.07
N GLY A 11 18.54 13.75 12.38
CA GLY A 11 19.71 13.05 11.84
C GLY A 11 20.65 12.42 12.88
N HIS A 12 20.45 12.72 14.16
CA HIS A 12 21.17 12.14 15.29
C HIS A 12 20.33 11.10 16.05
N PHE A 13 19.16 10.72 15.50
CA PHE A 13 18.19 9.83 16.13
C PHE A 13 17.64 10.35 17.47
N VAL A 14 17.62 11.67 17.67
CA VAL A 14 16.93 12.29 18.80
C VAL A 14 15.45 12.44 18.46
N LEU A 15 14.57 12.07 19.39
CA LEU A 15 13.12 12.21 19.21
C LEU A 15 12.75 13.69 19.09
N VAL A 16 12.25 14.09 17.92
CA VAL A 16 11.75 15.45 17.66
C VAL A 16 10.29 15.55 18.11
N GLN A 17 9.48 14.58 17.74
CA GLN A 17 8.08 14.51 18.14
C GLN A 17 7.54 13.09 18.09
N LYS A 18 6.55 12.82 18.94
CA LYS A 18 5.73 11.60 18.92
C LYS A 18 4.29 12.02 19.17
N ARG A 19 3.37 11.58 18.30
CA ARG A 19 1.96 11.95 18.41
C ARG A 19 1.08 10.71 18.44
N GLU A 20 0.15 10.65 19.38
CA GLU A 20 -0.81 9.57 19.54
C GLU A 20 -2.19 9.98 19.02
N PHE A 21 -2.79 9.10 18.22
CA PHE A 21 -4.11 9.31 17.63
C PHE A 21 -4.97 8.07 17.87
N VAL A 22 -6.23 8.27 18.24
CA VAL A 22 -7.22 7.20 18.38
C VAL A 22 -8.10 7.22 17.14
N VAL A 23 -7.98 6.19 16.30
CA VAL A 23 -8.85 6.02 15.13
C VAL A 23 -10.05 5.14 15.53
N PRO A 24 -11.31 5.60 15.35
CA PRO A 24 -12.50 4.90 15.81
C PRO A 24 -13.03 3.83 14.83
N ASP A 25 -12.20 3.38 13.88
CA ASP A 25 -12.56 2.35 12.89
C ASP A 25 -11.75 1.06 13.10
N HIS A 26 -12.33 -0.07 12.72
CA HIS A 26 -11.66 -1.36 12.63
C HIS A 26 -10.94 -1.48 11.27
N LEU A 27 -9.64 -1.21 11.26
CA LEU A 27 -8.84 -1.09 10.04
C LEU A 27 -7.58 -1.94 10.08
N LEU A 28 -7.17 -2.42 8.90
CA LEU A 28 -5.79 -2.78 8.62
C LEU A 28 -5.09 -1.58 7.97
N ILE A 29 -4.00 -1.12 8.56
CA ILE A 29 -3.14 -0.10 7.96
C ILE A 29 -1.92 -0.83 7.40
N HIS A 30 -1.90 -1.00 6.08
CA HIS A 30 -0.78 -1.65 5.38
C HIS A 30 0.34 -0.65 5.07
N ASP A 31 -0.03 0.58 4.69
CA ASP A 31 0.96 1.60 4.42
C ASP A 31 0.43 2.98 4.79
N TRP A 32 1.34 3.94 4.85
CA TRP A 32 1.10 5.31 5.24
C TRP A 32 2.02 6.24 4.46
N ALA A 33 1.69 7.52 4.47
CA ALA A 33 2.56 8.55 3.94
C ALA A 33 2.52 9.77 4.84
N PHE A 34 3.28 10.79 4.47
CA PHE A 34 3.24 12.07 5.12
C PHE A 34 3.39 13.16 4.07
N THR A 35 2.78 14.30 4.36
CA THR A 35 2.96 15.56 3.67
C THR A 35 3.64 16.56 4.61
N ASP A 36 3.94 17.78 4.15
CA ASP A 36 4.47 18.83 5.02
C ASP A 36 3.67 19.05 6.30
N SER A 37 2.33 18.98 6.22
CA SER A 37 1.46 19.26 7.38
C SER A 37 0.69 18.06 7.93
N HIS A 38 0.62 16.91 7.23
CA HIS A 38 -0.19 15.76 7.66
C HIS A 38 0.55 14.41 7.60
N TYR A 39 0.31 13.53 8.56
CA TYR A 39 0.44 12.10 8.33
C TYR A 39 -0.82 11.62 7.63
N VAL A 40 -0.67 10.79 6.60
CA VAL A 40 -1.77 10.25 5.83
C VAL A 40 -1.86 8.74 6.04
N LEU A 41 -2.93 8.30 6.69
CA LEU A 41 -3.19 6.86 6.90
C LEU A 41 -4.27 6.38 5.92
N LEU A 42 -3.93 5.32 5.18
CA LEU A 42 -4.85 4.67 4.26
C LEU A 42 -5.46 3.46 4.97
N GLY A 43 -6.74 3.57 5.32
CA GLY A 43 -7.42 2.54 6.07
C GLY A 43 -8.03 1.48 5.16
N ASN A 44 -7.66 0.22 5.37
CA ASN A 44 -8.36 -0.91 4.78
C ASN A 44 -9.37 -1.48 5.77
N ARG A 45 -10.65 -1.54 5.38
CA ARG A 45 -11.71 -2.02 6.26
C ARG A 45 -11.62 -3.53 6.41
N ILE A 46 -11.54 -3.97 7.65
CA ILE A 46 -11.49 -5.38 8.02
C ILE A 46 -12.54 -5.67 9.08
N LYS A 47 -12.82 -6.95 9.27
CA LYS A 47 -13.68 -7.47 10.33
C LYS A 47 -13.09 -8.77 10.88
N LEU A 48 -13.56 -9.18 12.05
CA LEU A 48 -13.21 -10.48 12.59
C LEU A 48 -13.84 -11.62 11.76
N ASP A 49 -13.03 -12.63 11.49
CA ASP A 49 -13.43 -13.92 10.94
C ASP A 49 -13.57 -14.91 12.09
N ILE A 50 -14.77 -15.12 12.62
CA ILE A 50 -14.99 -15.95 13.84
C ILE A 50 -14.41 -17.37 13.69
N PRO A 51 -14.70 -18.12 12.60
CA PRO A 51 -14.02 -19.40 12.35
C PRO A 51 -12.49 -19.29 12.35
N GLY A 52 -11.95 -18.30 11.64
CA GLY A 52 -10.51 -18.06 11.58
C GLY A 52 -9.89 -17.71 12.94
N SER A 53 -10.59 -16.94 13.77
CA SER A 53 -10.19 -16.57 15.13
C SER A 53 -10.13 -17.77 16.06
N LEU A 54 -11.13 -18.66 16.02
CA LEU A 54 -11.12 -19.90 16.80
C LEU A 54 -9.92 -20.76 16.44
N LEU A 55 -9.65 -20.90 15.15
CA LEU A 55 -8.49 -21.63 14.64
C LEU A 55 -7.16 -20.97 15.05
N ALA A 56 -7.07 -19.64 15.00
CA ALA A 56 -5.88 -18.91 15.44
C ALA A 56 -5.59 -19.11 16.94
N VAL A 57 -6.62 -19.07 17.79
CA VAL A 57 -6.48 -19.30 19.24
C VAL A 57 -5.98 -20.72 19.55
N THR A 58 -6.33 -21.71 18.73
CA THR A 58 -5.80 -23.08 18.88
C THR A 58 -4.33 -23.24 18.46
N GLY A 59 -3.69 -22.19 17.93
CA GLY A 59 -2.32 -22.24 17.40
C GLY A 59 -2.20 -22.99 16.07
N THR A 60 -3.32 -23.42 15.47
CA THR A 60 -3.32 -24.14 14.18
C THR A 60 -3.24 -23.18 12.99
N HIS A 61 -3.54 -21.90 13.21
CA HIS A 61 -3.57 -20.86 12.19
C HIS A 61 -2.89 -19.58 12.72
N PRO A 62 -2.33 -18.73 11.84
CA PRO A 62 -1.75 -17.46 12.24
C PRO A 62 -2.83 -16.47 12.63
N MET A 63 -2.48 -15.48 13.45
CA MET A 63 -3.42 -14.43 13.88
C MET A 63 -4.05 -13.65 12.71
N VAL A 64 -3.39 -13.57 11.55
CA VAL A 64 -3.97 -12.94 10.36
C VAL A 64 -5.20 -13.70 9.82
N ALA A 65 -5.33 -15.00 10.11
CA ALA A 65 -6.50 -15.79 9.74
C ALA A 65 -7.77 -15.36 10.51
N ALA A 66 -7.62 -14.65 11.63
CA ALA A 66 -8.72 -14.05 12.38
C ALA A 66 -9.33 -12.82 11.69
N LEU A 67 -8.77 -12.39 10.55
CA LEU A 67 -9.18 -11.17 9.85
C LEU A 67 -9.78 -11.51 8.48
N ALA A 68 -10.89 -10.86 8.17
CA ALA A 68 -11.50 -10.84 6.85
C ALA A 68 -11.60 -9.41 6.34
N VAL A 69 -11.59 -9.24 5.02
CA VAL A 69 -11.90 -7.94 4.41
C VAL A 69 -13.37 -7.57 4.69
N ASP A 70 -13.64 -6.29 4.92
CA ASP A 70 -15.00 -5.77 5.06
C ASP A 70 -15.41 -4.90 3.86
N PRO A 71 -16.16 -5.47 2.88
CA PRO A 71 -16.59 -4.73 1.71
C PRO A 71 -17.89 -3.92 1.94
N SER A 72 -18.36 -3.77 3.19
CA SER A 72 -19.65 -3.14 3.52
C SER A 72 -19.80 -1.71 3.01
N ARG A 73 -18.71 -0.96 2.88
CA ARG A 73 -18.70 0.43 2.41
C ARG A 73 -17.97 0.56 1.08
N GLN A 74 -18.58 1.23 0.11
CA GLN A 74 -18.04 1.42 -1.25
C GLN A 74 -16.98 2.53 -1.37
N SER A 75 -16.40 2.94 -0.24
CA SER A 75 -15.40 4.01 -0.13
C SER A 75 -14.19 3.53 0.66
N THR A 76 -13.05 4.19 0.44
CA THR A 76 -11.81 3.94 1.18
C THR A 76 -11.55 5.08 2.16
N PRO A 77 -11.44 4.83 3.47
CA PRO A 77 -11.15 5.87 4.45
C PRO A 77 -9.68 6.32 4.35
N VAL A 78 -9.48 7.63 4.23
CA VAL A 78 -8.18 8.30 4.28
C VAL A 78 -8.16 9.25 5.46
N TYR A 79 -7.31 8.97 6.45
CA TYR A 79 -7.16 9.84 7.61
C TYR A 79 -6.04 10.83 7.36
N LEU A 80 -6.36 12.11 7.54
CA LEU A 80 -5.39 13.20 7.58
C LEU A 80 -5.16 13.58 9.03
N LEU A 81 -4.02 13.14 9.57
CA LEU A 81 -3.62 13.41 10.94
C LEU A 81 -2.62 14.57 10.96
N PRO A 82 -2.82 15.62 11.75
CA PRO A 82 -1.93 16.78 11.74
C PRO A 82 -0.52 16.40 12.24
N ARG A 83 0.52 16.92 11.59
CA ARG A 83 1.92 16.76 12.03
C ARG A 83 2.30 17.78 13.10
N SER A 84 1.86 19.03 12.97
CA SER A 84 2.15 20.09 13.95
C SER A 84 0.89 20.61 14.67
N PRO A 85 1.02 21.40 15.76
CA PRO A 85 -0.10 22.12 16.37
C PRO A 85 -0.78 23.12 15.43
N GLU A 86 -0.02 23.76 14.54
CA GLU A 86 -0.55 24.69 13.52
C GLU A 86 -1.49 23.96 12.55
N ALA A 87 -1.13 22.73 12.16
CA ALA A 87 -1.99 21.89 11.34
C ALA A 87 -3.31 21.50 12.07
N VAL A 88 -3.30 21.41 13.41
CA VAL A 88 -4.52 21.17 14.21
C VAL A 88 -5.46 22.39 14.16
N ALA A 89 -4.91 23.60 14.06
CA ALA A 89 -5.70 24.84 14.01
C ALA A 89 -6.55 24.98 12.74
N SER A 90 -6.37 24.08 11.75
CA SER A 90 -7.25 23.94 10.57
C SER A 90 -8.72 23.61 10.93
N GLY A 91 -9.01 23.23 12.18
CA GLY A 91 -10.39 23.05 12.66
C GLY A 91 -11.13 21.86 12.06
N ARG A 92 -10.45 21.03 11.24
CA ARG A 92 -10.96 19.73 10.78
C ARG A 92 -10.83 18.73 11.92
N ASP A 93 -11.90 17.99 12.19
CA ASP A 93 -11.83 16.81 13.04
C ASP A 93 -11.02 15.70 12.33
N TRP A 94 -9.81 15.45 12.80
CA TRP A 94 -8.90 14.44 12.25
C TRP A 94 -9.38 13.02 12.51
N SER A 95 -10.27 12.80 13.48
CA SER A 95 -10.82 11.48 13.82
C SER A 95 -11.88 11.00 12.83
N VAL A 96 -12.41 11.91 12.00
CA VAL A 96 -13.32 11.57 10.90
C VAL A 96 -12.48 11.35 9.65
N PRO A 97 -12.59 10.22 8.93
CA PRO A 97 -11.86 10.02 7.69
C PRO A 97 -12.45 10.81 6.53
N ILE A 98 -11.63 11.04 5.50
CA ILE A 98 -12.12 11.39 4.17
C ILE A 98 -12.45 10.10 3.43
N GLU A 99 -13.68 9.97 2.97
CA GLU A 99 -14.13 8.80 2.20
C GLU A 99 -13.76 8.99 0.73
N ALA A 100 -12.68 8.35 0.28
CA ALA A 100 -12.33 8.31 -1.13
C ALA A 100 -13.41 7.54 -1.92
N PRO A 101 -13.90 8.06 -3.07
CA PRO A 101 -15.10 7.57 -3.75
C PRO A 101 -14.97 6.19 -4.43
N SER A 102 -13.92 5.43 -4.14
CA SER A 102 -13.70 4.09 -4.68
C SER A 102 -13.30 3.15 -3.56
N GLN A 103 -13.96 1.98 -3.46
CA GLN A 103 -13.52 0.89 -2.60
C GLN A 103 -12.25 0.27 -3.19
N MET A 104 -11.13 0.53 -2.53
CA MET A 104 -9.81 0.07 -2.93
C MET A 104 -9.10 -0.45 -1.71
N TRP A 105 -8.51 -1.62 -1.83
CA TRP A 105 -7.54 -2.09 -0.87
C TRP A 105 -6.23 -1.35 -1.16
N SER A 106 -5.89 -0.40 -0.29
CA SER A 106 -4.63 0.31 -0.33
C SER A 106 -3.49 -0.66 -0.08
N VAL A 107 -2.54 -0.71 -1.00
CA VAL A 107 -1.31 -1.49 -0.84
C VAL A 107 -0.19 -0.50 -0.51
N HIS A 108 0.62 -0.07 -1.47
CA HIS A 108 1.83 0.72 -1.21
C HIS A 108 1.69 2.17 -1.65
N VAL A 109 2.30 3.10 -0.93
CA VAL A 109 2.36 4.52 -1.28
C VAL A 109 3.74 4.85 -1.83
N GLY A 110 3.78 5.43 -3.02
CA GLY A 110 5.03 5.88 -3.63
C GLY A 110 5.40 7.29 -3.22
N ASN A 111 4.40 8.17 -3.08
CA ASN A 111 4.61 9.53 -2.61
C ASN A 111 3.29 10.17 -2.14
N ALA A 112 3.39 11.17 -1.26
CA ALA A 112 2.30 12.08 -0.95
C ALA A 112 2.86 13.49 -0.80
N PHE A 113 2.15 14.51 -1.30
CA PHE A 113 2.60 15.90 -1.22
C PHE A 113 1.44 16.89 -1.27
N GLU A 114 1.75 18.12 -0.92
CA GLU A 114 0.82 19.26 -0.88
C GLU A 114 1.07 20.21 -2.06
N GLU A 115 -0.01 20.75 -2.63
CA GLU A 115 0.05 21.85 -3.60
C GLU A 115 -1.00 22.91 -3.26
N GLU A 116 -0.66 24.19 -3.37
CA GLU A 116 -1.66 25.25 -3.30
C GLU A 116 -2.65 25.15 -4.46
N ASN A 117 -3.94 25.17 -4.15
CA ASN A 117 -4.97 25.16 -5.18
C ASN A 117 -5.37 26.58 -5.59
N ARG A 118 -6.00 26.71 -6.77
CA ARG A 118 -6.41 28.01 -7.33
C ARG A 118 -7.39 28.80 -6.45
N ARG A 119 -7.98 28.16 -5.44
CA ARG A 119 -8.92 28.76 -4.48
C ARG A 119 -8.21 29.25 -3.21
N GLY A 120 -6.87 29.14 -3.15
CA GLY A 120 -6.03 29.48 -2.00
C GLY A 120 -6.12 28.50 -0.84
N GLY A 121 -6.68 27.31 -1.07
CA GLY A 121 -6.60 26.17 -0.17
C GLY A 121 -5.50 25.21 -0.59
N LEU A 122 -5.64 23.94 -0.21
CA LEU A 122 -4.61 22.92 -0.35
C LEU A 122 -5.15 21.70 -1.10
N ASP A 123 -4.40 21.21 -2.09
CA ASP A 123 -4.60 19.90 -2.69
C ASP A 123 -3.56 18.93 -2.11
N ILE A 124 -4.01 17.93 -1.36
CA ILE A 124 -3.17 16.81 -0.94
C ILE A 124 -3.27 15.74 -2.03
N ARG A 125 -2.12 15.34 -2.58
CA ARG A 125 -2.02 14.29 -3.60
C ARG A 125 -1.27 13.10 -3.06
N LEU A 126 -1.80 11.91 -3.32
CA LEU A 126 -1.15 10.64 -3.02
C LEU A 126 -0.99 9.83 -4.30
N HIS A 127 0.20 9.34 -4.55
CA HIS A 127 0.51 8.36 -5.59
C HIS A 127 0.72 7.02 -4.94
N MET A 128 -0.13 6.06 -5.24
CA MET A 128 -0.16 4.77 -4.55
C MET A 128 -0.60 3.64 -5.48
N SER A 129 -0.36 2.41 -5.07
CA SER A 129 -0.99 1.23 -5.63
C SER A 129 -2.23 0.84 -4.80
N GLY A 130 -3.28 0.44 -5.51
CA GLY A 130 -4.48 -0.11 -4.91
C GLY A 130 -5.02 -1.27 -5.71
N CYS A 131 -5.66 -2.22 -5.05
CA CYS A 131 -6.33 -3.35 -5.67
C CYS A 131 -7.77 -3.47 -5.17
N SER A 132 -8.51 -4.44 -5.67
CA SER A 132 -9.89 -4.70 -5.26
C SER A 132 -9.93 -5.62 -4.03
N TYR A 133 -10.95 -5.45 -3.19
CA TYR A 133 -11.25 -6.36 -2.07
C TYR A 133 -11.62 -7.79 -2.54
N GLN A 134 -12.00 -7.97 -3.82
CA GLN A 134 -12.22 -9.28 -4.42
C GLN A 134 -10.91 -9.96 -4.84
N TRP A 135 -9.85 -9.18 -5.11
CA TRP A 135 -8.52 -9.72 -5.40
C TRP A 135 -7.73 -9.97 -4.11
N PHE A 136 -7.77 -9.03 -3.17
CA PHE A 136 -7.12 -9.19 -1.87
C PHE A 136 -7.90 -10.14 -0.96
N HIS A 137 -7.25 -11.20 -0.48
CA HIS A 137 -7.87 -12.15 0.42
C HIS A 137 -6.84 -12.70 1.41
N PHE A 138 -6.99 -12.43 2.70
CA PHE A 138 -6.02 -12.79 3.75
C PHE A 138 -5.59 -14.25 3.70
N HIS A 139 -6.54 -15.19 3.74
CA HIS A 139 -6.25 -16.63 3.70
C HIS A 139 -5.47 -17.08 2.46
N ARG A 140 -5.61 -16.38 1.32
CA ARG A 140 -4.91 -16.71 0.07
C ARG A 140 -3.53 -16.05 0.01
N MET A 141 -3.45 -14.80 0.46
CA MET A 141 -2.23 -14.00 0.48
C MET A 141 -1.17 -14.54 1.43
N PHE A 142 -1.57 -14.95 2.64
CA PHE A 142 -0.64 -15.27 3.72
C PHE A 142 -0.62 -16.75 4.11
N GLY A 143 -1.49 -17.58 3.52
CA GLY A 143 -1.62 -19.00 3.86
C GLY A 143 -2.00 -19.25 5.33
N ASN A 144 -2.30 -20.51 5.68
CA ASN A 144 -2.39 -20.91 7.09
C ASN A 144 -0.99 -21.35 7.53
N PHE A 145 -0.35 -20.52 8.35
CA PHE A 145 0.92 -20.85 9.00
C PHE A 145 0.76 -22.00 10.01
N ASP A 146 1.63 -23.00 9.93
CA ASP A 146 1.81 -24.04 10.97
C ASP A 146 2.99 -23.63 11.86
N ALA A 147 2.74 -23.48 13.16
CA ALA A 147 3.70 -22.97 14.15
C ALA A 147 4.87 -23.93 14.47
N THR A 148 4.99 -25.07 13.80
CA THR A 148 5.92 -26.15 14.20
C THR A 148 7.28 -26.17 13.51
N GLN A 149 7.60 -25.28 12.55
CA GLN A 149 8.92 -25.28 11.90
C GLN A 149 9.61 -23.91 11.87
N ASN A 150 10.67 -23.80 12.68
CA ASN A 150 11.70 -22.76 12.68
C ASN A 150 12.19 -22.46 11.25
N THR A 151 11.76 -21.34 10.69
CA THR A 151 12.49 -20.67 9.61
C THR A 151 12.43 -19.18 9.87
N GLN A 152 13.60 -18.58 10.15
CA GLN A 152 13.78 -17.13 10.18
C GLN A 152 13.28 -16.53 8.86
N LEU A 153 12.32 -15.60 8.86
CA LEU A 153 12.30 -14.45 7.93
C LEU A 153 11.11 -13.49 8.17
N LEU A 154 11.46 -12.20 8.19
CA LEU A 154 10.66 -10.97 8.24
C LEU A 154 9.66 -10.80 9.40
N ILE A 155 9.96 -9.83 10.26
CA ILE A 155 9.08 -9.37 11.33
C ILE A 155 7.89 -8.62 10.70
N LEU A 156 6.82 -9.34 10.35
CA LEU A 156 5.49 -8.73 10.37
C LEU A 156 5.20 -8.35 11.83
N HIS A 157 5.36 -7.08 12.20
CA HIS A 157 4.90 -6.58 13.49
C HIS A 157 3.37 -6.44 13.47
N LEU A 158 2.65 -7.57 13.42
CA LEU A 158 1.20 -7.59 13.57
C LEU A 158 0.87 -7.34 15.05
N HIS A 159 0.67 -6.08 15.41
CA HIS A 159 0.03 -5.72 16.67
C HIS A 159 -1.49 -5.90 16.51
N VAL A 160 -2.02 -7.06 16.89
CA VAL A 160 -3.46 -7.24 17.14
C VAL A 160 -3.69 -6.96 18.62
N ARG A 161 -4.53 -5.98 18.94
CA ARG A 161 -5.01 -5.78 20.31
C ARG A 161 -6.53 -5.66 20.22
N CYS A 162 -7.24 -6.51 20.95
CA CYS A 162 -8.69 -6.42 21.12
C CYS A 162 -8.97 -5.49 22.30
N ASP A 163 -9.94 -4.60 22.15
CA ASP A 163 -10.50 -3.81 23.25
C ASP A 163 -11.83 -4.43 23.70
N ASP A 164 -12.35 -4.06 24.86
CA ASP A 164 -13.59 -4.60 25.47
C ASP A 164 -14.88 -4.39 24.61
N ASN A 165 -14.75 -3.66 23.48
CA ASN A 165 -15.82 -3.35 22.51
C ASN A 165 -15.63 -4.05 21.13
N ASP A 166 -14.89 -5.16 21.04
CA ASP A 166 -14.71 -5.98 19.82
C ASP A 166 -14.08 -5.28 18.59
N HIS A 167 -13.45 -4.12 18.77
CA HIS A 167 -12.68 -3.45 17.71
C HIS A 167 -11.27 -4.01 17.63
N VAL A 168 -10.84 -4.46 16.43
CA VAL A 168 -9.46 -4.89 16.16
C VAL A 168 -8.77 -3.88 15.24
N ALA A 169 -7.46 -3.74 15.34
CA ALA A 169 -6.65 -2.99 14.39
C ALA A 169 -5.35 -3.77 14.18
N ALA A 170 -4.83 -3.73 12.97
CA ALA A 170 -3.60 -4.43 12.61
C ALA A 170 -2.76 -3.55 11.67
N CYS A 171 -1.46 -3.46 11.97
CA CYS A 171 -0.48 -2.77 11.12
C CYS A 171 0.45 -3.81 10.50
N LEU A 172 0.68 -3.73 9.19
CA LEU A 172 1.56 -4.62 8.45
C LEU A 172 2.54 -3.79 7.63
N ARG A 173 3.84 -3.86 7.90
CA ARG A 173 4.88 -3.28 7.04
C ARG A 173 5.86 -4.39 6.66
N GLY A 174 6.09 -4.60 5.37
CA GLY A 174 7.03 -5.60 4.88
C GLY A 174 7.29 -5.50 3.38
N ASP A 175 8.57 -5.35 3.02
CA ASP A 175 9.05 -5.06 1.66
C ASP A 175 9.30 -6.35 0.84
N SER A 176 8.57 -7.44 1.10
CA SER A 176 8.90 -8.74 0.50
C SER A 176 7.77 -9.33 -0.35
N LEU A 177 7.98 -9.38 -1.67
CA LEU A 177 7.24 -10.23 -2.62
C LEU A 177 7.22 -11.73 -2.24
N SER A 178 8.11 -12.17 -1.33
CA SER A 178 8.38 -13.59 -1.07
C SER A 178 7.29 -14.34 -0.30
N LEU A 179 6.33 -13.64 0.32
CA LEU A 179 5.24 -14.28 1.08
C LEU A 179 3.96 -14.42 0.27
N THR A 180 3.77 -13.63 -0.79
CA THR A 180 2.53 -13.65 -1.57
C THR A 180 2.48 -14.91 -2.43
N GLY A 181 1.51 -15.78 -2.18
CA GLY A 181 1.42 -17.05 -2.92
C GLY A 181 1.80 -18.29 -2.12
N TYR A 182 2.25 -18.18 -0.87
CA TYR A 182 2.72 -19.37 -0.15
C TYR A 182 1.58 -20.34 0.17
N ASN A 183 1.61 -21.54 -0.41
CA ASN A 183 0.72 -22.65 -0.12
C ASN A 183 1.37 -23.56 0.93
N TRP A 184 0.83 -23.51 2.13
CA TRP A 184 1.35 -24.24 3.28
C TRP A 184 1.11 -25.76 3.19
N HIS A 185 -0.02 -26.20 2.60
CA HIS A 185 -0.37 -27.63 2.51
C HIS A 185 0.70 -28.43 1.78
N ASN A 186 1.32 -27.83 0.77
CA ASN A 186 2.39 -28.45 0.00
C ASN A 186 3.76 -27.77 0.19
N LYS A 187 3.86 -26.78 1.11
CA LYS A 187 5.04 -25.98 1.41
C LYS A 187 5.70 -25.36 0.16
N LYS A 188 4.89 -24.90 -0.80
CA LYS A 188 5.35 -24.32 -2.07
C LYS A 188 4.72 -22.96 -2.31
N LEU A 189 5.45 -22.08 -2.99
CA LEU A 189 4.87 -20.89 -3.59
C LEU A 189 3.95 -21.30 -4.76
N ASP A 190 2.69 -20.92 -4.66
CA ASP A 190 1.63 -21.07 -5.65
C ASP A 190 0.95 -19.71 -5.93
N PRO A 191 1.46 -18.95 -6.91
CA PRO A 191 0.90 -17.66 -7.28
C PRO A 191 -0.36 -17.77 -8.16
N SER A 192 -0.89 -18.98 -8.42
CA SER A 192 -1.99 -19.18 -9.38
C SER A 192 -3.26 -18.43 -8.99
N PHE A 193 -3.57 -18.31 -7.69
CA PHE A 193 -4.77 -17.61 -7.23
C PHE A 193 -4.73 -16.11 -7.56
N MET A 194 -3.56 -15.48 -7.57
CA MET A 194 -3.38 -14.08 -7.94
C MET A 194 -3.63 -13.84 -9.43
N ASN A 195 -3.63 -14.92 -10.21
CA ASN A 195 -3.91 -14.92 -11.63
C ASN A 195 -5.34 -15.37 -11.96
N ALA A 196 -6.04 -16.00 -11.00
CA ALA A 196 -7.42 -16.46 -11.11
C ALA A 196 -8.42 -15.31 -10.94
N VAL A 197 -8.32 -14.30 -11.81
CA VAL A 197 -9.14 -13.08 -11.75
C VAL A 197 -10.28 -13.11 -12.75
N LYS A 198 -11.47 -12.70 -12.30
CA LYS A 198 -12.64 -12.56 -13.18
C LYS A 198 -12.61 -11.25 -13.98
N ALA A 199 -11.96 -10.22 -13.46
CA ALA A 199 -11.82 -8.92 -14.11
C ALA A 199 -10.44 -8.32 -13.86
N LYS A 200 -9.82 -7.73 -14.90
CA LYS A 200 -8.54 -7.01 -14.78
C LYS A 200 -8.62 -5.81 -13.84
N GLU A 201 -9.82 -5.27 -13.67
CA GLU A 201 -10.13 -4.18 -12.75
C GLU A 201 -9.96 -4.55 -11.28
N TRP A 202 -9.73 -5.83 -10.96
CA TRP A 202 -9.46 -6.24 -9.59
C TRP A 202 -7.97 -6.22 -9.23
N LEU A 203 -7.11 -6.27 -10.24
CA LEU A 203 -5.66 -6.35 -10.06
C LEU A 203 -5.07 -5.04 -9.52
N PRO A 204 -3.91 -5.09 -8.86
CA PRO A 204 -3.18 -3.90 -8.41
C PRO A 204 -2.95 -2.89 -9.53
N ARG A 205 -3.21 -1.62 -9.25
CA ARG A 205 -3.01 -0.52 -10.19
C ARG A 205 -2.49 0.72 -9.48
N LEU A 206 -1.70 1.49 -10.21
CA LEU A 206 -1.24 2.81 -9.78
C LEU A 206 -2.37 3.84 -9.93
N VAL A 207 -2.69 4.51 -8.82
CA VAL A 207 -3.75 5.52 -8.72
C VAL A 207 -3.22 6.79 -8.06
N GLN A 208 -3.87 7.91 -8.40
CA GLN A 208 -3.72 9.17 -7.69
C GLN A 208 -5.00 9.44 -6.89
N VAL A 209 -4.85 9.58 -5.57
CA VAL A 209 -5.89 10.15 -4.71
C VAL A 209 -5.62 11.64 -4.58
N THR A 210 -6.64 12.47 -4.79
CA THR A 210 -6.55 13.92 -4.63
C THR A 210 -7.63 14.39 -3.68
N ILE A 211 -7.20 15.06 -2.61
CA ILE A 211 -8.05 15.61 -1.56
C ILE A 211 -7.91 17.13 -1.61
N GLU A 212 -9.02 17.81 -1.89
CA GLU A 212 -9.12 19.27 -1.89
C GLU A 212 -9.59 19.75 -0.51
N LEU A 213 -8.78 20.58 0.12
CA LEU A 213 -9.10 21.33 1.33
C LEU A 213 -9.25 22.82 0.98
N ASP A 214 -10.13 23.52 1.67
CA ASP A 214 -10.26 24.97 1.52
C ASP A 214 -9.22 25.75 2.33
N LYS A 215 -9.27 27.08 2.28
CA LYS A 215 -8.36 27.98 3.01
C LYS A 215 -8.32 27.77 4.52
N ARG A 216 -9.38 27.18 5.09
CA ARG A 216 -9.46 26.87 6.51
C ARG A 216 -8.99 25.45 6.80
N GLY A 217 -8.72 24.64 5.79
CA GLY A 217 -8.38 23.21 5.91
C GLY A 217 -9.60 22.29 5.95
N ALA A 218 -10.81 22.81 5.71
CA ALA A 218 -12.01 21.98 5.66
C ALA A 218 -12.06 21.17 4.36
N TYR A 219 -12.48 19.90 4.47
CA TYR A 219 -12.64 19.00 3.33
C TYR A 219 -13.68 19.54 2.33
N ARG A 220 -13.33 19.52 1.04
CA ARG A 220 -14.23 19.91 -0.06
C ARG A 220 -14.53 18.76 -0.99
N ARG A 221 -13.50 18.04 -1.44
CA ARG A 221 -13.65 17.00 -2.46
C ARG A 221 -12.54 15.98 -2.37
N CYS A 222 -12.88 14.72 -2.62
CA CYS A 222 -11.92 13.65 -2.88
C CYS A 222 -12.17 13.09 -4.28
N SER A 223 -11.10 12.77 -5.00
CA SER A 223 -11.18 12.06 -6.26
C SER A 223 -10.08 11.02 -6.36
N VAL A 224 -10.38 9.93 -7.04
CA VAL A 224 -9.42 8.87 -7.35
C VAL A 224 -9.39 8.74 -8.86
N ARG A 225 -8.19 8.71 -9.43
CA ARG A 225 -7.98 8.45 -10.85
C ARG A 225 -6.81 7.50 -11.06
N ARG A 226 -6.76 6.83 -12.20
CA ARG A 226 -5.55 6.11 -12.61
C ARG A 226 -4.41 7.10 -12.84
N LEU A 227 -3.19 6.70 -12.52
CA LEU A 227 -2.01 7.51 -12.81
C LEU A 227 -1.70 7.57 -14.31
N SER A 228 -2.05 6.52 -15.06
CA SER A 228 -1.92 6.48 -16.51
C SER A 228 -2.95 5.51 -17.09
N ASP A 229 -3.62 5.94 -18.16
CA ASP A 229 -4.47 5.06 -18.97
C ASP A 229 -3.63 4.19 -19.93
N GLN A 230 -2.36 4.52 -20.16
CA GLN A 230 -1.41 3.71 -20.93
C GLN A 230 -0.86 2.55 -20.08
N CYS A 231 -0.81 2.71 -18.75
CA CYS A 231 -0.46 1.65 -17.81
C CYS A 231 -1.68 0.78 -17.47
N THR A 232 -2.08 -0.08 -18.42
CA THR A 232 -3.26 -0.97 -18.26
C THR A 232 -2.95 -2.30 -17.58
N ARG A 233 -1.67 -2.64 -17.42
CA ARG A 233 -1.22 -3.89 -16.80
C ARG A 233 -1.11 -3.73 -15.29
N PRO A 234 -1.24 -4.84 -14.52
CA PRO A 234 -1.07 -4.80 -13.08
C PRO A 234 0.29 -4.22 -12.69
N ALA A 235 0.30 -3.33 -11.70
CA ALA A 235 1.49 -2.69 -11.20
C ALA A 235 1.38 -2.38 -9.70
N ASP A 236 2.50 -2.50 -8.99
CA ASP A 236 2.63 -2.30 -7.55
C ASP A 236 4.09 -1.93 -7.19
N PHE A 237 4.37 -1.69 -5.91
CA PHE A 237 5.66 -1.23 -5.40
C PHE A 237 6.14 0.05 -6.10
N PRO A 238 5.35 1.15 -5.99
CA PRO A 238 5.72 2.43 -6.59
C PRO A 238 6.94 3.03 -5.88
N ALA A 239 7.99 3.27 -6.64
CA ALA A 239 9.20 3.97 -6.22
C ALA A 239 9.35 5.29 -6.97
N ILE A 240 9.96 6.27 -6.32
CA ILE A 240 10.28 7.58 -6.88
C ILE A 240 11.76 7.91 -6.65
N ASN A 241 12.24 8.98 -7.27
CA ASN A 241 13.48 9.60 -6.82
C ASN A 241 13.24 10.20 -5.42
N GLN A 242 13.95 9.68 -4.42
CA GLN A 242 13.75 10.03 -3.00
C GLN A 242 14.09 11.51 -2.68
N SER A 243 14.82 12.21 -3.55
CA SER A 243 15.00 13.67 -3.42
C SER A 243 13.70 14.46 -3.60
N HIS A 244 12.66 13.82 -4.18
CA HIS A 244 11.31 14.37 -4.34
C HIS A 244 10.30 13.77 -3.36
N ALA A 245 10.74 13.03 -2.33
CA ALA A 245 9.82 12.56 -1.30
C ALA A 245 9.13 13.75 -0.63
N ASN A 246 7.82 13.66 -0.42
CA ASN A 246 7.01 14.77 0.11
C ASN A 246 6.98 16.02 -0.79
N GLN A 247 7.37 15.89 -2.05
CA GLN A 247 7.29 16.96 -3.04
C GLN A 247 6.67 16.44 -4.34
N ARG A 248 6.29 17.36 -5.21
CA ARG A 248 5.81 16.99 -6.54
C ARG A 248 6.89 16.24 -7.32
N ASN A 249 6.58 15.02 -7.73
CA ASN A 249 7.38 14.22 -8.66
C ASN A 249 6.69 14.08 -10.03
N ARG A 250 7.48 13.93 -11.07
CA ARG A 250 7.08 13.68 -12.46
C ARG A 250 7.16 12.20 -12.83
N PHE A 251 7.99 11.41 -12.17
CA PHE A 251 8.22 10.01 -12.53
C PHE A 251 7.92 9.06 -11.37
N ILE A 252 7.33 7.91 -11.70
CA ILE A 252 7.14 6.77 -10.81
C ILE A 252 7.67 5.53 -11.51
N TYR A 253 8.37 4.69 -10.78
CA TYR A 253 8.82 3.37 -11.20
C TYR A 253 8.01 2.32 -10.43
N ALA A 254 7.57 1.26 -11.07
CA ALA A 254 6.81 0.22 -10.37
C ALA A 254 7.09 -1.15 -10.94
N CYS A 255 7.04 -2.17 -10.09
CA CYS A 255 6.92 -3.55 -10.56
C CYS A 255 5.61 -3.69 -11.33
N ALA A 256 5.63 -4.50 -12.37
CA ALA A 256 4.44 -4.76 -13.16
C ALA A 256 4.48 -6.13 -13.84
N ALA A 257 3.30 -6.58 -14.26
CA ALA A 257 3.18 -7.80 -15.06
C ALA A 257 3.24 -7.46 -16.55
N SER A 258 4.05 -8.19 -17.32
CA SER A 258 4.13 -8.08 -18.78
C SER A 258 2.84 -8.52 -19.45
N GLY A 259 2.10 -9.45 -18.84
CA GLY A 259 0.97 -10.14 -19.47
C GLY A 259 1.37 -11.21 -20.49
N SER A 260 2.67 -11.40 -20.74
CA SER A 260 3.15 -12.30 -21.80
C SER A 260 3.19 -13.77 -21.38
N ARG A 261 3.13 -14.05 -20.06
CA ARG A 261 3.21 -15.40 -19.52
C ARG A 261 1.88 -16.15 -19.66
N ARG A 262 1.92 -17.31 -20.30
CA ARG A 262 0.74 -18.15 -20.57
C ARG A 262 -0.03 -18.56 -19.30
N PHE A 263 0.66 -18.99 -18.25
CA PHE A 263 0.03 -19.56 -17.05
C PHE A 263 -0.11 -18.55 -15.90
N LEU A 264 0.75 -17.53 -15.86
CA LEU A 264 0.83 -16.55 -14.78
C LEU A 264 0.91 -15.12 -15.35
N PRO A 265 -0.13 -14.64 -16.06
CA PRO A 265 -0.08 -13.36 -16.80
C PRO A 265 -0.08 -12.10 -15.91
N TYR A 266 -0.43 -12.20 -14.63
CA TYR A 266 -0.68 -11.04 -13.75
C TYR A 266 0.24 -10.98 -12.53
N PHE A 267 0.76 -12.12 -12.07
CA PHE A 267 1.71 -12.20 -10.96
C PHE A 267 2.46 -13.55 -11.01
N PRO A 268 3.73 -13.66 -10.59
CA PRO A 268 4.62 -12.61 -10.09
C PRO A 268 5.00 -11.59 -11.16
N PHE A 269 5.41 -10.41 -10.73
CA PHE A 269 5.84 -9.35 -11.62
C PHE A 269 7.13 -9.74 -12.34
N ASP A 270 7.22 -9.40 -13.62
CA ASP A 270 8.33 -9.72 -14.50
C ASP A 270 8.79 -8.51 -15.32
N SER A 271 8.28 -7.34 -14.96
CA SER A 271 8.52 -6.08 -15.67
C SER A 271 8.64 -4.94 -14.69
N VAL A 272 9.28 -3.86 -15.14
CA VAL A 272 9.27 -2.56 -14.50
C VAL A 272 8.67 -1.56 -15.47
N VAL A 273 7.75 -0.73 -14.97
CA VAL A 273 7.20 0.41 -15.70
C VAL A 273 7.75 1.71 -15.14
N LYS A 274 8.23 2.58 -16.03
CA LYS A 274 8.48 4.00 -15.76
C LYS A 274 7.29 4.79 -16.26
N LEU A 275 6.59 5.46 -15.35
CA LEU A 275 5.39 6.24 -15.61
C LEU A 275 5.68 7.73 -15.48
N GLY A 276 5.31 8.52 -16.50
CA GLY A 276 5.26 9.97 -16.43
C GLY A 276 3.92 10.43 -15.85
N VAL A 277 3.93 11.02 -14.66
CA VAL A 277 2.71 11.41 -13.91
C VAL A 277 1.95 12.54 -14.62
N SER A 278 2.65 13.43 -15.31
CA SER A 278 2.05 14.62 -15.92
C SER A 278 1.41 14.34 -17.28
N ASP A 279 1.96 13.42 -18.06
CA ASP A 279 1.50 13.09 -19.43
C ASP A 279 0.91 11.67 -19.55
N GLY A 280 0.97 10.87 -18.48
CA GLY A 280 0.53 9.50 -18.46
C GLY A 280 1.39 8.57 -19.33
N SER A 281 2.58 8.99 -19.77
CA SER A 281 3.47 8.14 -20.56
C SER A 281 3.91 6.91 -19.76
N ALA A 282 4.03 5.76 -20.43
CA ALA A 282 4.46 4.51 -19.79
C ALA A 282 5.54 3.83 -20.64
N ARG A 283 6.74 3.69 -20.09
CA ARG A 283 7.86 2.94 -20.69
C ARG A 283 8.11 1.68 -19.90
N TRP A 284 8.38 0.59 -20.60
CA TRP A 284 8.42 -0.74 -20.01
C TRP A 284 9.77 -1.38 -20.28
N TRP A 285 10.25 -2.11 -19.28
CA TRP A 285 11.29 -3.10 -19.41
C TRP A 285 10.75 -4.41 -18.82
N SER A 286 11.01 -5.53 -19.49
CA SER A 286 10.60 -6.87 -19.05
C SER A 286 11.82 -7.77 -19.01
N THR A 287 11.87 -8.65 -18.02
CA THR A 287 12.90 -9.68 -17.95
C THR A 287 12.63 -10.80 -18.95
N ASP A 288 13.69 -11.47 -19.39
CA ASP A 288 13.61 -12.62 -20.28
C ASP A 288 13.36 -13.94 -19.51
N GLY A 289 12.75 -14.90 -20.21
CA GLY A 289 12.65 -16.28 -19.73
C GLY A 289 11.79 -16.46 -18.46
N ARG A 290 12.32 -17.22 -17.49
CA ARG A 290 11.60 -17.61 -16.26
C ARG A 290 12.02 -16.79 -15.05
N LYS A 291 12.28 -15.51 -15.24
CA LYS A 291 12.65 -14.58 -14.18
C LYS A 291 11.47 -13.74 -13.71
N PHE A 292 11.54 -13.26 -12.49
CA PHE A 292 10.61 -12.31 -11.86
C PHE A 292 11.41 -11.16 -11.26
N VAL A 293 10.77 -10.03 -11.00
CA VAL A 293 11.43 -8.84 -10.47
C VAL A 293 10.92 -8.49 -9.07
N GLY A 294 11.84 -8.08 -8.20
CA GLY A 294 11.54 -7.44 -6.92
C GLY A 294 11.29 -5.95 -7.05
N GLU A 295 10.96 -5.31 -5.93
CA GLU A 295 10.72 -3.86 -5.83
C GLU A 295 11.87 -3.03 -6.45
N PRO A 296 11.55 -2.06 -7.33
CA PRO A 296 12.55 -1.18 -7.90
C PRO A 296 13.01 -0.13 -6.88
N VAL A 297 14.29 0.22 -6.91
CA VAL A 297 14.86 1.34 -6.15
C VAL A 297 15.52 2.31 -7.12
N PHE A 298 15.12 3.58 -7.08
CA PHE A 298 15.78 4.62 -7.89
C PHE A 298 17.00 5.19 -7.16
N ILE A 299 18.14 5.25 -7.86
CA ILE A 299 19.41 5.78 -7.36
C ILE A 299 19.79 7.01 -8.20
N PRO A 300 19.73 8.23 -7.63
CA PRO A 300 20.09 9.44 -8.36
C PRO A 300 21.60 9.52 -8.63
N THR A 301 21.98 10.03 -9.81
CA THR A 301 23.38 10.30 -10.18
C THR A 301 23.60 11.71 -10.74
N GLY A 302 22.53 12.45 -11.03
CA GLY A 302 22.58 13.82 -11.54
C GLY A 302 21.44 14.67 -11.00
N ASP A 303 21.26 15.84 -11.60
CA ASP A 303 20.32 16.87 -11.12
C ASP A 303 18.89 16.68 -11.68
N GLY A 304 18.72 15.97 -12.79
CA GLY A 304 17.40 15.64 -13.32
C GLY A 304 16.67 14.62 -12.45
N GLU A 305 15.33 14.75 -12.35
CA GLU A 305 14.52 13.85 -11.52
C GLU A 305 14.70 12.37 -11.90
N ASP A 306 14.91 12.07 -13.18
CA ASP A 306 15.18 10.73 -13.70
C ASP A 306 16.64 10.49 -14.13
N ASP A 307 17.56 11.36 -13.75
CA ASP A 307 19.01 11.20 -13.99
C ASP A 307 19.59 10.22 -12.95
N GLY A 308 19.52 8.94 -13.26
CA GLY A 308 19.97 7.89 -12.35
C GLY A 308 19.77 6.48 -12.89
N TYR A 309 19.82 5.52 -11.97
CA TYR A 309 19.61 4.10 -12.23
C TYR A 309 18.38 3.59 -11.48
N VAL A 310 17.67 2.63 -12.07
CA VAL A 310 16.68 1.81 -11.36
C VAL A 310 17.32 0.47 -11.04
N LEU A 311 17.61 0.24 -9.77
CA LEU A 311 18.11 -1.03 -9.27
C LEU A 311 16.93 -1.97 -8.98
N LEU A 312 17.05 -3.23 -9.39
CA LEU A 312 16.06 -4.26 -9.10
C LEU A 312 16.74 -5.63 -8.96
N VAL A 313 16.09 -6.53 -8.23
CA VAL A 313 16.54 -7.92 -8.09
C VAL A 313 15.74 -8.79 -9.05
N GLU A 314 16.43 -9.52 -9.93
CA GLU A 314 15.82 -10.57 -10.75
C GLU A 314 15.91 -11.93 -10.02
N VAL A 315 14.78 -12.60 -9.84
CA VAL A 315 14.71 -13.95 -9.25
C VAL A 315 14.37 -14.96 -10.33
N THR A 316 15.20 -15.97 -10.50
CA THR A 316 14.94 -17.05 -11.48
C THR A 316 14.07 -18.14 -10.88
N GLY A 317 12.92 -18.41 -11.50
CA GLY A 317 12.07 -19.54 -11.15
C GLY A 317 12.71 -20.86 -11.60
N THR A 318 13.15 -21.68 -10.66
CA THR A 318 13.76 -22.99 -10.91
C THR A 318 12.75 -24.10 -11.19
N HIS A 319 11.48 -23.92 -10.77
CA HIS A 319 10.41 -24.88 -10.98
C HIS A 319 9.52 -24.52 -12.19
N LYS A 320 9.01 -25.54 -12.90
CA LYS A 320 7.97 -25.37 -13.91
C LYS A 320 6.65 -25.15 -13.17
N PHE A 321 6.04 -23.98 -13.38
CA PHE A 321 4.63 -23.73 -13.05
C PHE A 321 3.75 -24.22 -14.20
#